data_AF-A0A1B2IVY6-F1
#
_entry.id   AF-A0A1B2IVY6-F1
#
_cell.length_a   1.000
_cell.length_b   1.000
_cell.length_c   1.000
_cell.angle_alpha   90.00
_cell.angle_beta   90.00
_cell.angle_gamma   90.00
#
_symmetry.space_group_name_H-M   'P 1'
#
loop_
_entity.id
_entity.type
_entity.pdbx_description
1 polymer ?
#
loop_
_entity_poly.entity_id
_entity_poly.type
_entity_poly.pdbx_seq_one_letter_code
_entity_poly.pdbx_strand_id
1 'polypeptide(L)'
;MTSWKKLAHQYDIEELPETWSATSKRLCRQRNIGYIETFNDLKEIYYTLIDNEFLQDIVRYHPEQVHTYWVDDLAQYVFITE
;
A
#
# COMPACT_ATOMS: atom_id res chain seq x y z
N MET A 1 0.22 16.63 2.62
CA MET A 1 -0.75 16.13 1.64
C MET A 1 -0.03 15.18 0.69
N THR A 2 -0.33 13.90 0.84
CA THR A 2 0.28 12.79 0.11
C THR A 2 -0.66 12.43 -1.04
N SER A 3 -0.22 12.73 -2.26
CA SER A 3 -0.89 12.24 -3.48
C SER A 3 -0.33 10.86 -3.81
N TRP A 4 -1.12 9.99 -4.44
CA TRP A 4 -0.62 8.69 -4.91
C TRP A 4 0.58 8.83 -5.85
N LYS A 5 0.68 9.95 -6.58
CA LYS A 5 1.85 10.26 -7.43
C LYS A 5 3.11 10.49 -6.61
N LYS A 6 2.97 11.22 -5.49
CA LYS A 6 4.08 11.43 -4.55
C LYS A 6 4.49 10.12 -3.90
N LEU A 7 3.52 9.30 -3.49
CA LEU A 7 3.77 7.97 -2.94
C LEU A 7 4.53 7.11 -3.97
N ALA A 8 4.07 7.04 -5.21
CA ALA A 8 4.74 6.28 -6.26
C ALA A 8 6.16 6.79 -6.57
N HIS A 9 6.41 8.10 -6.50
CA HIS A 9 7.76 8.66 -6.60
C HIS A 9 8.67 8.28 -5.41
N GLN A 10 8.14 8.11 -4.20
CA GLN A 10 8.93 7.61 -3.06
C GLN A 10 9.44 6.18 -3.30
N TYR A 11 8.78 5.44 -4.18
CA TYR A 11 9.15 4.11 -4.62
C TYR A 11 9.92 4.13 -5.97
N ASP A 12 10.56 5.25 -6.30
CA ASP A 12 11.26 5.56 -7.56
C ASP A 12 10.55 5.09 -8.84
N ILE A 13 9.22 5.22 -8.89
CA ILE A 13 8.51 5.12 -10.17
C ILE A 13 8.60 6.47 -10.86
N GLU A 14 9.49 6.56 -11.85
CA GLU A 14 9.68 7.77 -12.66
C GLU A 14 8.54 7.94 -13.68
N GLU A 15 8.15 6.85 -14.35
CA GLU A 15 7.03 6.83 -15.28
C GLU A 15 5.74 6.42 -14.56
N LEU A 16 4.99 7.42 -14.12
CA LEU A 16 3.68 7.22 -13.50
C LEU A 16 2.61 6.92 -14.54
N PRO A 17 1.98 5.72 -14.51
CA PRO A 17 0.75 5.47 -15.24
C PRO A 17 -0.32 6.51 -14.86
N GLU A 18 -1.30 6.75 -15.74
CA GLU A 18 -2.34 7.77 -15.47
C GLU A 18 -3.25 7.45 -14.27
N THR A 19 -3.31 6.18 -13.86
CA THR A 19 -4.21 5.71 -12.80
C THR A 19 -3.45 5.04 -11.66
N TRP A 20 -4.00 5.16 -10.44
CA TRP A 20 -3.49 4.45 -9.28
C TRP A 20 -3.48 2.93 -9.48
N SER A 21 -4.53 2.34 -10.07
CA SER A 21 -4.61 0.88 -10.29
C SER A 21 -3.47 0.34 -11.17
N ALA A 22 -3.07 1.08 -12.20
CA ALA A 22 -1.93 0.70 -13.02
C ALA A 22 -0.61 0.91 -12.26
N THR A 23 -0.53 1.98 -11.46
CA THR A 23 0.63 2.31 -10.64
C THR A 23 0.88 1.27 -9.53
N SER A 24 -0.15 0.85 -8.79
CA SER A 24 -0.06 -0.16 -7.73
C SER A 24 0.42 -1.52 -8.27
N LYS A 25 -0.11 -1.94 -9.42
CA LYS A 25 0.40 -3.14 -10.12
C LYS A 25 1.86 -3.02 -10.53
N ARG A 26 2.31 -1.83 -10.94
CA ARG A 26 3.71 -1.58 -11.28
C ARG A 26 4.59 -1.59 -10.03
N LEU A 27 4.13 -0.99 -8.93
CA LEU A 27 4.78 -1.03 -7.62
C LEU A 27 5.03 -2.48 -7.17
N CYS A 28 3.99 -3.33 -7.15
CA CYS A 28 4.12 -4.75 -6.81
C CYS A 28 5.11 -5.53 -7.71
N ARG A 29 5.31 -5.11 -8.97
CA ARG A 29 6.20 -5.81 -9.91
C ARG A 29 7.64 -5.31 -9.87
N GLN A 30 7.84 -4.00 -9.69
CA GLN A 30 9.15 -3.37 -9.74
C GLN A 30 9.84 -3.31 -8.38
N ARG A 31 9.06 -3.34 -7.30
CA ARG A 31 9.57 -3.39 -5.93
C ARG A 31 9.27 -4.76 -5.33
N ASN A 32 9.98 -5.10 -4.25
CA ASN A 32 9.74 -6.33 -3.50
C ASN A 32 8.43 -6.27 -2.69
N ILE A 33 7.41 -5.58 -3.21
CA ILE A 33 6.16 -5.37 -2.49
C ILE A 33 5.30 -6.63 -2.67
N GLY A 34 5.17 -7.39 -1.59
CA GLY A 34 4.35 -8.60 -1.54
C GLY A 34 2.85 -8.34 -1.58
N TYR A 35 2.40 -7.18 -1.09
CA TYR A 35 0.97 -6.83 -1.03
C TYR A 35 0.75 -5.31 -1.06
N ILE A 36 -0.23 -4.86 -1.85
CA ILE A 36 -0.74 -3.47 -1.84
C ILE A 36 -2.26 -3.52 -1.93
N GLU A 37 -2.94 -2.83 -1.03
CA GLU A 37 -4.39 -2.66 -1.08
C GLU A 37 -4.81 -1.27 -0.57
N THR A 38 -5.99 -0.82 -0.99
CA THR A 38 -6.60 0.44 -0.56
C THR A 38 -7.80 0.20 0.33
N PHE A 39 -7.93 0.99 1.39
CA PHE A 39 -8.97 0.89 2.39
C PHE A 39 -9.61 2.26 2.64
N ASN A 40 -10.92 2.29 2.89
CA ASN A 40 -11.63 3.55 3.14
C ASN A 40 -11.29 4.10 4.54
N ASP A 41 -11.00 3.22 5.49
CA ASP A 41 -10.63 3.57 6.85
C ASP A 41 -9.67 2.55 7.48
N LEU A 42 -9.13 2.87 8.66
CA LEU A 42 -8.23 1.99 9.41
C LEU A 42 -8.94 0.72 9.92
N LYS A 43 -10.25 0.75 10.10
CA LYS A 43 -11.03 -0.37 10.62
C LYS A 43 -11.11 -1.51 9.60
N GLU A 44 -11.28 -1.17 8.32
CA GLU A 44 -11.21 -2.14 7.23
C GLU A 44 -9.86 -2.86 7.19
N ILE A 45 -8.74 -2.15 7.42
CA ILE A 45 -7.41 -2.78 7.52
C ILE A 45 -7.40 -3.82 8.64
N TYR A 46 -7.89 -3.48 9.84
CA TYR A 46 -7.93 -4.44 10.95
C TYR A 46 -8.77 -5.67 10.64
N TYR A 47 -9.91 -5.52 9.96
CA TYR A 47 -10.73 -6.66 9.54
C TYR A 47 -10.00 -7.54 8.52
N THR A 48 -9.35 -6.96 7.53
CA THR A 48 -8.54 -7.71 6.56
C THR A 48 -7.39 -8.45 7.24
N LEU A 49 -6.75 -7.85 8.24
CA LEU A 49 -5.72 -8.53 9.02
C LEU A 49 -6.31 -9.73 9.76
N ILE A 50 -7.45 -9.59 10.45
CA ILE A 50 -8.10 -10.70 11.20
C ILE A 50 -8.34 -11.92 10.31
N ASP A 51 -8.74 -11.72 9.06
CA ASP A 51 -9.07 -12.80 8.13
C ASP A 51 -7.87 -13.31 7.30
N ASN A 52 -6.67 -12.76 7.50
CA ASN A 52 -5.48 -13.10 6.71
C ASN A 52 -4.24 -13.38 7.60
N GLU A 53 -4.01 -14.65 7.93
CA GLU A 53 -2.90 -15.10 8.79
C GLU A 53 -1.53 -14.66 8.25
N PHE A 54 -1.32 -14.68 6.93
CA PHE A 54 -0.05 -14.26 6.32
C PHE A 54 0.24 -12.77 6.57
N LEU A 55 -0.75 -11.90 6.41
CA LEU A 55 -0.60 -10.48 6.71
C LEU A 55 -0.45 -10.23 8.21
N GLN A 56 -1.12 -11.00 9.07
CA GLN A 56 -0.91 -10.92 10.52
C GLN A 56 0.53 -11.25 10.91
N ASP A 57 1.11 -12.29 10.33
CA ASP A 57 2.49 -12.68 10.62
C ASP A 57 3.47 -11.58 10.22
N ILE A 58 3.30 -10.97 9.05
CA ILE A 58 4.14 -9.83 8.63
C ILE A 58 3.96 -8.65 9.59
N VAL A 59 2.73 -8.25 9.90
CA VAL A 59 2.46 -7.13 10.82
C VAL A 59 3.03 -7.40 12.22
N ARG A 60 3.00 -8.64 12.68
CA ARG A 60 3.43 -9.02 14.03
C ARG A 60 4.94 -9.20 14.17
N TYR A 61 5.58 -9.83 13.20
CA TYR A 61 6.98 -10.25 13.29
C TYR A 61 7.92 -9.38 12.45
N HIS A 62 7.40 -8.69 11.43
CA HIS A 62 8.13 -7.80 10.54
C HIS A 62 7.43 -6.46 10.34
N PRO A 63 7.10 -5.72 11.43
CA PRO A 63 6.40 -4.44 11.34
C PRO A 63 7.17 -3.39 10.52
N GLU A 64 8.49 -3.52 10.39
CA GLU A 64 9.33 -2.68 9.53
C GLU A 64 9.00 -2.79 8.05
N GLN A 65 8.40 -3.92 7.62
CA GLN A 65 7.97 -4.16 6.25
C GLN A 65 6.57 -3.61 5.97
N VAL A 66 5.86 -3.09 6.98
CA VAL A 66 4.48 -2.64 6.85
C VAL A 66 4.42 -1.13 6.79
N HIS A 67 3.81 -0.62 5.72
CA HIS A 67 3.62 0.81 5.52
C HIS A 67 2.14 1.13 5.27
N THR A 68 1.65 2.17 5.92
CA THR A 68 0.27 2.64 5.76
C THR A 68 0.27 4.15 5.55
N TYR A 69 -0.33 4.59 4.45
CA TYR A 69 -0.35 5.99 4.05
C TYR A 69 -1.78 6.45 3.82
N TRP A 70 -2.18 7.57 4.40
CA TRP A 70 -3.38 8.27 3.93
C TRP A 70 -3.06 9.00 2.62
N VAL A 71 -3.86 8.76 1.58
CA VAL A 71 -3.65 9.30 0.24
C VAL A 71 -4.84 10.18 -0.14
N ASP A 72 -4.59 11.49 -0.20
CA ASP A 72 -5.64 12.52 -0.25
C ASP A 72 -6.43 12.50 -1.57
N ASP A 73 -5.75 12.26 -2.69
CA ASP A 73 -6.39 12.23 -4.01
C ASP A 73 -7.17 10.93 -4.28
N LEU A 74 -6.94 9.89 -3.46
CA LEU A 74 -7.76 8.69 -3.43
C LEU A 74 -8.83 8.73 -2.33
N ALA A 75 -8.68 9.63 -1.34
CA ALA A 75 -9.45 9.64 -0.10
C ALA A 75 -9.48 8.28 0.60
N GLN A 76 -8.35 7.57 0.58
CA GLN A 76 -8.20 6.20 1.07
C GLN A 76 -6.85 6.01 1.75
N TYR A 77 -6.79 5.01 2.62
CA TYR A 77 -5.53 4.45 3.12
C TYR A 77 -4.95 3.49 2.10
N VAL A 78 -3.66 3.62 1.81
CA VAL A 78 -2.87 2.64 1.06
C VAL A 78 -2.03 1.85 2.05
N PHE A 79 -2.22 0.53 2.05
CA PHE A 79 -1.47 -0.42 2.87
C PHE A 79 -0.51 -1.20 1.98
N ILE A 80 0.75 -1.31 2.40
CA ILE A 80 1.86 -1.91 1.65
C ILE A 80 2.64 -2.85 2.57
N THR A 81 3.00 -4.05 2.08
CA THR A 81 3.97 -4.95 2.73
C THR A 81 5.12 -5.32 1.80
N GLU A 82 6.37 -5.19 2.26
CA GLU A 82 7.63 -5.38 1.50
C GLU A 82 8.45 -6.63 1.89
#